data_AF-A0A2D7W6K5-F1
#
_entry.id   AF-A0A2D7W6K5-F1
#
_cell.length_a   1.000
_cell.length_b   1.000
_cell.length_c   1.000
_cell.angle_alpha   90.00
_cell.angle_beta   90.00
_cell.angle_gamma   90.00
#
_symmetry.space_group_name_H-M   'P 1'
#
loop_
_entity.id
_entity.type
_entity.pdbx_description
1 polymer ?
#
loop_
_entity_poly.entity_id
_entity_poly.type
_entity_poly.pdbx_seq_one_letter_code
_entity_poly.pdbx_strand_id
1 'polypeptide(L)'
;MNIITLKFLSVIIFVSIINALPINHEFRASWVITWEYINATQTSGETMARINEIMENHLLANMTAVFFQARQSGTSYYNSSFEPW
;
A
#
# COMPACT_ATOMS: atom_id res chain seq x y z
N MET A 1 -40.48 -22.66 17.18
CA MET A 1 -39.04 -22.92 17.37
C MET A 1 -38.77 -22.98 18.87
N ASN A 2 -38.08 -24.00 19.39
CA ASN A 2 -37.87 -24.12 20.84
C ASN A 2 -36.71 -23.21 21.31
N ILE A 3 -36.63 -22.97 22.63
CA ILE A 3 -35.63 -22.08 23.24
C ILE A 3 -34.19 -22.53 22.97
N ILE A 4 -33.97 -23.84 22.82
CA ILE A 4 -32.66 -24.43 22.55
C ILE A 4 -32.22 -24.11 21.12
N THR A 5 -33.11 -24.28 20.14
CA THR A 5 -32.88 -23.93 18.73
C THR A 5 -32.61 -22.43 18.57
N LEU A 6 -33.33 -21.57 19.30
CA LEU A 6 -33.11 -20.13 19.25
C LEU A 6 -31.73 -19.74 19.81
N LYS A 7 -31.30 -20.35 20.92
CA LYS A 7 -29.95 -20.15 21.47
C LYS A 7 -28.87 -20.61 20.51
N PHE A 8 -29.07 -21.76 19.86
CA PHE A 8 -28.11 -22.28 18.89
C PHE A 8 -27.97 -21.37 17.67
N LEU A 9 -29.10 -20.90 17.13
CA LEU A 9 -29.11 -19.94 16.03
C LEU A 9 -28.43 -18.61 16.42
N SER A 10 -28.66 -18.13 17.64
CA SER A 10 -28.00 -16.92 18.15
C SER A 10 -26.48 -17.06 18.20
N VAL A 11 -25.95 -18.23 18.59
CA VAL A 11 -24.50 -18.48 18.62
C VAL A 11 -23.92 -18.51 17.21
N ILE A 12 -24.60 -19.16 16.26
CA ILE A 12 -24.15 -19.21 14.85
C ILE A 12 -24.11 -17.81 14.23
N ILE A 13 -25.13 -16.98 14.49
CA ILE A 13 -25.19 -15.61 14.00
C ILE A 13 -24.04 -14.79 14.61
N PHE A 14 -23.79 -14.94 15.91
CA PHE A 14 -22.71 -14.22 16.59
C PHE A 14 -21.32 -14.57 16.04
N VAL A 15 -21.04 -15.87 15.82
CA VAL A 15 -19.76 -16.32 15.24
C VAL A 15 -19.62 -15.83 13.79
N SER A 16 -20.70 -15.84 13.01
CA SER A 16 -20.69 -15.33 11.63
C SER A 16 -20.36 -13.84 11.58
N ILE A 17 -20.88 -13.03 12.51
CA ILE A 17 -20.60 -11.59 12.58
C ILE A 17 -19.12 -11.33 12.93
N ILE A 18 -18.55 -12.08 13.89
CA ILE A 18 -17.14 -11.92 14.27
C ILE A 18 -16.20 -12.23 13.10
N ASN A 19 -16.48 -13.28 12.32
CA ASN A 19 -15.68 -13.64 11.15
C ASN A 19 -15.87 -12.68 9.96
N ALA A 20 -16.97 -11.93 9.94
CA ALA A 20 -17.25 -10.92 8.92
C ALA A 20 -16.67 -9.54 9.25
N LEU A 21 -16.14 -9.34 10.46
CA LEU A 21 -15.44 -8.10 10.80
C LEU A 21 -14.17 -8.01 9.95
N PRO A 22 -13.96 -6.91 9.21
CA PRO A 22 -12.73 -6.74 8.45
C PRO A 22 -11.55 -6.73 9.43
N ILE A 23 -10.55 -7.55 9.15
CA ILE A 23 -9.26 -7.45 9.82
C ILE A 23 -8.62 -6.17 9.30
N ASN A 24 -8.88 -5.06 10.00
CA ASN A 24 -8.27 -3.77 9.69
C ASN A 24 -6.81 -3.83 10.13
N HIS A 25 -5.94 -4.28 9.24
CA HIS A 25 -4.50 -4.10 9.41
C HIS A 25 -4.20 -2.60 9.35
N GLU A 26 -3.45 -2.11 10.34
CA GLU A 26 -3.02 -0.72 10.39
C GLU A 26 -2.28 -0.36 9.09
N PHE A 27 -2.71 0.73 8.45
CA PHE A 27 -2.06 1.26 7.25
C PHE A 27 -0.94 2.22 7.65
N ARG A 28 0.31 1.85 7.34
CA ARG A 28 1.51 2.65 7.61
C ARG A 28 2.23 2.91 6.30
N ALA A 29 2.29 4.16 5.88
CA ALA A 29 2.87 4.52 4.59
C ALA A 29 3.66 5.83 4.67
N SER A 30 4.59 5.98 3.74
CA SER A 30 5.23 7.27 3.46
C SER A 30 5.02 7.66 1.99
N TRP A 31 5.14 8.95 1.73
CA TRP A 31 5.14 9.49 0.38
C TRP A 31 6.57 9.75 -0.07
N VAL A 32 6.97 9.07 -1.14
CA VAL A 32 8.27 9.21 -1.77
C VAL A 32 8.10 10.12 -3.00
N ILE A 33 8.54 11.37 -2.86
CA ILE A 33 8.52 12.36 -3.96
C ILE A 33 9.70 12.11 -4.90
N THR A 34 9.61 12.61 -6.13
CA THR A 34 10.60 12.40 -7.19
C THR A 34 12.03 12.71 -6.79
N TRP A 35 12.24 13.81 -6.07
CA TRP A 35 13.55 14.25 -5.59
C TRP A 35 14.26 13.23 -4.67
N GLU A 36 13.53 12.27 -4.11
CA GLU A 36 14.10 11.22 -3.24
C GLU A 36 14.70 10.05 -4.01
N TYR A 37 14.28 9.82 -5.25
CA TYR A 37 14.64 8.61 -5.99
C TYR A 37 15.10 8.81 -7.43
N ILE A 38 14.84 9.98 -8.02
CA ILE A 38 15.25 10.29 -9.39
C ILE A 38 15.83 11.71 -9.50
N ASN A 39 16.94 11.82 -10.22
CA ASN A 39 17.56 13.08 -10.59
C ASN A 39 18.07 13.06 -12.04
N ALA A 40 18.33 14.24 -12.62
CA ALA A 40 18.68 14.39 -14.03
C ALA A 40 20.02 13.75 -14.43
N THR A 41 20.88 13.42 -13.48
CA THR A 41 22.21 12.84 -13.73
C THR A 41 22.28 11.34 -13.49
N GLN A 42 21.24 10.75 -12.87
CA GLN A 42 21.20 9.33 -12.56
C GLN A 42 20.97 8.48 -13.81
N THR A 43 21.68 7.38 -13.87
CA THR A 43 21.37 6.26 -14.75
C THR A 43 20.13 5.52 -14.22
N SER A 44 19.47 4.77 -15.09
CA SER A 44 18.34 3.91 -14.69
C SER A 44 18.73 2.88 -13.62
N GLY A 45 19.97 2.38 -13.65
CA GLY A 45 20.50 1.46 -12.64
C GLY A 45 20.60 2.10 -11.25
N GLU A 46 21.08 3.34 -11.17
CA GLU A 46 21.19 4.09 -9.90
C GLU A 46 19.80 4.42 -9.33
N THR A 47 18.85 4.83 -10.18
CA THR A 47 17.46 5.06 -9.79
C THR A 47 16.84 3.78 -9.22
N MET A 48 17.03 2.64 -9.87
CA MET A 48 16.51 1.35 -9.40
C MET A 48 17.15 0.94 -8.07
N ALA A 49 18.46 1.11 -7.91
CA ALA A 49 19.16 0.84 -6.65
C ALA A 49 18.61 1.71 -5.51
N ARG A 50 18.37 3.00 -5.76
CA ARG A 50 17.77 3.91 -4.77
C ARG A 50 16.34 3.52 -4.40
N ILE A 51 15.51 3.13 -5.38
CA ILE A 51 14.15 2.62 -5.11
C ILE A 51 14.21 1.35 -4.24
N ASN A 52 15.12 0.42 -4.54
CA ASN A 52 15.29 -0.79 -3.72
C ASN A 52 15.66 -0.46 -2.28
N GLU A 53 16.62 0.44 -2.06
CA GLU A 53 17.00 0.91 -0.72
C GLU A 53 15.81 1.53 0.03
N ILE A 54 15.00 2.35 -0.65
CA ILE A 54 13.78 2.93 -0.08
C ILE A 54 12.80 1.82 0.35
N MET A 55 12.58 0.82 -0.49
CA MET A 55 11.68 -0.30 -0.19
C MET A 55 12.19 -1.16 0.97
N GLU A 56 13.50 -1.43 1.05
CA GLU A 56 14.12 -2.14 2.17
C GLU A 56 13.97 -1.37 3.48
N ASN A 57 14.20 -0.05 3.46
CA ASN A 57 13.99 0.80 4.63
C ASN A 57 12.53 0.80 5.11
N HIS A 58 11.56 0.73 4.19
CA HIS A 58 10.14 0.58 4.54
C HIS A 58 9.85 -0.76 5.22
N LEU A 59 10.43 -1.84 4.72
CA LEU A 59 10.31 -3.16 5.35
C LEU A 59 10.90 -3.15 6.77
N LEU A 60 12.11 -2.59 6.94
CA LEU A 60 12.77 -2.45 8.24
C LEU A 60 11.96 -1.58 9.23
N ALA A 61 11.29 -0.55 8.72
CA ALA A 61 10.40 0.32 9.49
C ALA A 61 8.99 -0.28 9.73
N ASN A 62 8.75 -1.53 9.34
CA ASN A 62 7.45 -2.19 9.44
C ASN A 62 6.31 -1.41 8.74
N MET A 63 6.62 -0.70 7.65
CA MET A 63 5.62 -0.01 6.82
C MET A 63 4.85 -1.01 5.96
N THR A 64 3.61 -0.69 5.63
CA THR A 64 2.72 -1.56 4.84
C THR A 64 2.53 -1.08 3.40
N ALA A 65 2.87 0.18 3.10
CA ALA A 65 2.75 0.73 1.76
C ALA A 65 3.73 1.89 1.51
N VAL A 66 3.93 2.20 0.22
CA VAL A 66 4.66 3.38 -0.27
C VAL A 66 3.84 4.06 -1.34
N PHE A 67 3.77 5.38 -1.32
CA PHE A 67 3.26 6.19 -2.43
C PHE A 67 4.41 6.82 -3.19
N PHE A 68 4.67 6.33 -4.41
CA PHE A 68 5.62 6.97 -5.32
C PHE A 68 4.95 8.07 -6.14
N GLN A 69 5.57 9.24 -6.18
CA GLN A 69 5.14 10.31 -7.07
C GLN A 69 5.54 10.01 -8.53
N ALA A 70 4.72 9.23 -9.23
CA ALA A 70 4.96 8.89 -10.64
C ALA A 70 4.76 10.05 -11.63
N ARG A 71 4.21 11.18 -11.18
CA ARG A 71 4.01 12.40 -11.98
C ARG A 71 4.28 13.65 -11.13
N GLN A 72 5.14 14.53 -11.63
CA GLN A 72 5.47 15.79 -10.97
C GLN A 72 5.41 16.93 -11.98
N SER A 73 4.58 17.95 -11.71
CA SER A 73 4.55 19.19 -12.48
C SER A 73 4.42 19.02 -14.00
N GLY A 74 3.68 17.99 -14.46
CA GLY A 74 3.48 17.70 -15.89
C GLY A 74 4.50 16.72 -16.49
N THR A 75 5.54 16.34 -15.76
CA THR A 75 6.46 15.26 -16.12
C THR A 75 5.94 13.91 -15.61
N SER A 76 5.96 12.91 -16.48
CA SER A 76 5.64 11.51 -16.16
C SER A 76 6.89 10.64 -16.07
N TYR A 77 6.98 9.84 -15.02
CA TYR A 77 8.08 8.89 -14.78
C TYR A 77 7.69 7.47 -15.20
N TYR A 78 6.92 7.39 -16.28
CA TYR A 78 6.43 6.18 -16.94
C TYR A 78 6.18 6.50 -18.41
N ASN A 79 6.14 5.49 -19.26
CA ASN A 79 5.85 5.71 -20.68
C ASN A 79 4.40 6.19 -20.87
N SER A 80 4.23 7.42 -21.33
CA SER A 80 2.93 8.08 -21.52
C SER A 80 2.81 8.63 -22.93
N SER A 81 1.65 8.45 -23.57
CA SER A 81 1.32 9.08 -24.85
C SER A 81 0.76 10.50 -24.71
N PHE A 82 0.51 10.96 -23.48
CA PHE A 82 -0.16 12.23 -23.20
C PHE A 82 0.71 13.25 -22.48
N GLU A 83 1.67 12.78 -21.67
CA GLU A 83 2.47 13.62 -20.78
C GLU A 83 3.95 13.45 -21.14
N PRO A 84 4.75 14.53 -21.12
CA PRO A 84 6.18 14.44 -21.37
C PRO A 84 6.93 13.70 -20.25
N TRP A 85 8.14 13.26 -20.59
CA TRP A 85 9.16 12.86 -19.62
C TRP A 85 9.90 14.11 -19.13
#